data_AF-A0A0B2PI80-F1
#
_entry.id   AF-A0A0B2PI80-F1
#
_cell.length_a   1.000
_cell.length_b   1.000
_cell.length_c   1.000
_cell.angle_alpha   90.00
_cell.angle_beta   90.00
_cell.angle_gamma   90.00
#
_symmetry.space_group_name_H-M   'P 1'
#
loop_
_entity.id
_entity.type
_entity.pdbx_description
1 polymer ?
#
loop_
_entity_poly.entity_id
_entity_poly.type
_entity_poly.pdbx_seq_one_letter_code
_entity_poly.pdbx_strand_id
1 'polypeptide(L)'
;MYLGLYERAQRVAKHLDQFIEEVIQEHVRNRRDGDVDVDSEEQSDFVDVFLSIEKSNTTGSLINRNAIKGLMLDMFVAGSDITTAMDWTMSEVLKHPTVMHKLQEEVRSVVGNRTQVTEDDLGQMNYLKAVIKESLRLHPSIPLMVPRKCMEDIKVKDYDIAVGTVVLVNAWAIARDPSPWDQPLLFKPERFLRSSIDFKGHDFELIPFGARRRGCLE
;
A
#
# COMPACT_ATOMS: atom_id res chain seq x y z
N MET A 1 9.64 -29.60 -10.25
CA MET A 1 8.89 -28.37 -10.63
C MET A 1 9.26 -27.14 -9.78
N TYR A 2 9.75 -27.28 -8.54
CA TYR A 2 10.12 -26.14 -7.67
C TYR A 2 11.51 -25.51 -7.92
N LEU A 3 12.46 -26.22 -8.53
CA LEU A 3 13.82 -25.70 -8.75
C LEU A 3 13.84 -24.43 -9.62
N GLY A 4 13.09 -24.42 -10.72
CA GLY A 4 13.07 -23.29 -11.66
C GLY A 4 12.45 -22.01 -11.08
N LEU A 5 11.45 -22.13 -10.21
CA LEU A 5 10.87 -20.97 -9.53
C LEU A 5 11.84 -20.39 -8.50
N TYR A 6 12.52 -21.27 -7.75
CA TYR A 6 13.52 -20.87 -6.77
C TYR A 6 14.72 -20.18 -7.42
N GLU A 7 15.25 -20.74 -8.51
CA GLU A 7 16.35 -20.12 -9.26
C GLU A 7 15.96 -18.76 -9.84
N ARG A 8 14.72 -18.60 -10.34
CA ARG A 8 14.21 -17.30 -10.80
C ARG A 8 14.10 -16.30 -9.66
N ALA A 9 13.55 -16.71 -8.51
CA ALA A 9 13.45 -15.86 -7.34
C ALA A 9 14.83 -15.40 -6.84
N GLN A 10 15.81 -16.32 -6.77
CA GLN A 10 17.19 -15.98 -6.42
C GLN A 10 17.82 -15.00 -7.42
N ARG A 11 17.56 -15.16 -8.71
CA ARG A 11 18.07 -14.24 -9.74
C ARG A 11 17.49 -12.84 -9.56
N VAL A 12 16.18 -12.74 -9.35
CA VAL A 12 15.50 -11.45 -9.09
C VAL A 12 16.03 -10.82 -7.79
N ALA A 13 16.18 -11.61 -6.73
CA ALA A 13 16.72 -11.12 -5.46
C ALA A 13 18.15 -10.56 -5.62
N LYS A 14 19.01 -11.22 -6.39
CA LYS A 14 20.36 -10.72 -6.69
C LYS A 14 20.33 -9.41 -7.48
N HIS A 15 19.47 -9.31 -8.49
CA HIS A 15 19.35 -8.07 -9.27
C HIS A 15 18.83 -6.90 -8.43
N LEU A 16 17.84 -7.15 -7.57
CA LEU A 16 17.32 -6.12 -6.66
C LEU A 16 18.35 -5.72 -5.62
N ASP A 17 19.07 -6.67 -5.01
CA ASP A 17 20.14 -6.37 -4.05
C ASP A 17 21.26 -5.52 -4.69
N GLN A 18 21.65 -5.86 -5.92
CA GLN A 18 22.64 -5.09 -6.66
C GLN A 18 22.13 -3.66 -6.96
N PHE A 19 20.92 -3.53 -7.47
CA PHE A 19 20.31 -2.22 -7.75
C PHE A 19 20.23 -1.35 -6.49
N ILE A 20 19.74 -1.90 -5.38
CA ILE A 20 19.66 -1.19 -4.11
C ILE A 20 21.06 -0.79 -3.62
N GLU A 21 22.05 -1.67 -3.74
CA GLU A 21 23.44 -1.34 -3.38
C GLU A 21 24.00 -0.19 -4.22
N GLU A 22 23.73 -0.16 -5.54
CA GLU A 22 24.12 0.93 -6.43
C GLU A 22 23.49 2.26 -5.99
N VAL A 23 22.19 2.27 -5.67
CA VAL A 23 21.49 3.45 -5.14
C VAL A 23 22.12 3.93 -3.83
N ILE A 24 22.40 3.03 -2.88
CA ILE A 24 23.03 3.44 -1.61
C ILE A 24 24.44 3.99 -1.85
N GLN A 25 25.22 3.40 -2.77
CA GLN A 25 26.56 3.92 -3.10
C GLN A 25 26.52 5.31 -3.72
N GLU A 26 25.51 5.61 -4.53
CA GLU A 26 25.28 6.94 -5.09
C GLU A 26 25.05 7.97 -3.97
N HIS A 27 24.16 7.69 -3.03
CA HIS A 27 23.90 8.56 -1.87
C HIS A 27 25.16 8.78 -1.00
N VAL A 28 25.95 7.71 -0.78
CA VAL A 28 27.22 7.82 -0.04
C VAL A 28 28.25 8.68 -0.79
N ARG A 29 28.30 8.63 -2.12
CA ARG A 29 29.20 9.46 -2.93
C ARG A 29 28.77 10.92 -2.93
N ASN A 30 27.49 11.19 -3.16
CA ASN A 30 26.93 12.55 -3.21
C ASN A 30 27.13 13.28 -1.86
N ARG A 31 27.05 12.56 -0.73
CA ARG A 31 27.38 13.10 0.60
C ARG A 31 28.83 13.47 0.83
N ARG A 32 29.79 12.89 0.09
CA ARG A 32 31.24 13.11 0.31
C ARG A 32 31.78 14.31 -0.46
N ASP A 33 31.10 14.73 -1.53
CA ASP A 33 31.59 15.79 -2.44
C ASP A 33 31.19 17.23 -2.02
N GLY A 34 30.45 17.40 -0.91
CA GLY A 34 30.25 18.70 -0.26
C GLY A 34 28.81 18.97 0.19
N ASP A 35 28.67 19.39 1.45
CA ASP A 35 27.53 20.14 2.03
C ASP A 35 26.12 19.57 1.81
N VAL A 36 25.85 18.38 2.37
CA VAL A 36 24.48 18.08 2.83
C VAL A 36 24.43 18.42 4.31
N ASP A 37 24.20 19.69 4.61
CA ASP A 37 23.69 20.10 5.91
C ASP A 37 22.36 19.34 6.10
N VAL A 38 22.23 18.54 7.14
CA VAL A 38 20.99 17.77 7.39
C VAL A 38 19.81 18.74 7.68
N ASP A 39 20.11 20.02 7.90
CA ASP A 39 19.18 21.13 8.05
C ASP A 39 18.79 21.82 6.71
N SER A 40 19.38 21.45 5.57
CA SER A 40 18.87 21.89 4.26
C SER A 40 17.73 20.97 3.81
N GLU A 41 16.50 21.34 4.17
CA GLU A 41 15.26 20.60 3.89
C GLU A 41 15.01 20.24 2.42
N GLU A 42 15.80 20.77 1.46
CA GLU A 42 15.52 20.64 0.03
C GLU A 42 16.08 19.37 -0.65
N GLN A 43 16.86 18.51 0.02
CA GLN A 43 17.47 17.36 -0.68
C GLN A 43 17.80 16.06 0.09
N SER A 44 17.44 15.93 1.37
CA SER A 44 17.60 14.64 2.07
C SER A 44 16.40 13.72 1.83
N ASP A 45 16.65 12.51 1.35
CA ASP A 45 15.62 11.49 1.23
C ASP A 45 15.66 10.48 2.40
N PHE A 46 14.80 9.46 2.34
CA PHE A 46 14.74 8.39 3.34
C PHE A 46 16.09 7.63 3.46
N VAL A 47 16.76 7.33 2.35
CA VAL A 47 18.05 6.60 2.33
C VAL A 47 19.10 7.40 3.08
N ASP A 48 19.14 8.70 2.82
CA ASP A 48 20.00 9.65 3.52
C ASP A 48 19.79 9.63 5.04
N VAL A 49 18.53 9.63 5.49
CA VAL A 49 18.20 9.55 6.93
C VAL A 49 18.71 8.24 7.55
N PHE A 50 18.54 7.09 6.89
CA PHE A 50 19.07 5.83 7.45
C PHE A 50 20.60 5.78 7.46
N LEU A 51 21.25 6.35 6.44
CA LEU A 51 22.71 6.44 6.39
C LEU A 51 23.26 7.38 7.48
N SER A 52 22.54 8.45 7.84
CA SER A 52 22.98 9.32 8.95
C SER A 52 22.85 8.62 10.29
N ILE A 53 21.75 7.86 10.51
CA ILE A 53 21.52 7.05 11.73
C ILE A 53 22.55 5.92 11.87
N GLU A 54 22.95 5.29 10.75
CA GLU A 54 24.03 4.28 10.74
C GLU A 54 25.36 4.90 11.16
N LYS A 55 25.67 6.11 10.69
CA LYS A 55 26.94 6.81 10.95
C LYS A 55 27.00 7.44 12.35
N SER A 56 25.89 7.95 12.88
CA SER A 56 25.84 8.63 14.18
C SER A 56 25.94 7.68 15.38
N ASN A 57 25.84 6.36 15.17
CA ASN A 57 25.68 5.42 16.26
C ASN A 57 26.98 4.77 16.73
N THR A 58 27.38 5.18 17.93
CA THR A 58 28.35 4.53 18.80
C THR A 58 27.63 3.40 19.56
N THR A 59 27.79 2.14 19.14
CA THR A 59 27.38 0.92 19.89
C THR A 59 25.86 0.68 20.04
N GLY A 60 25.28 -0.25 19.25
CA GLY A 60 24.02 -0.94 19.61
C GLY A 60 22.81 -0.77 18.68
N SER A 61 22.91 -0.05 17.56
CA SER A 61 21.80 0.09 16.60
C SER A 61 21.52 -1.19 15.81
N LEU A 62 20.23 -1.51 15.62
CA LEU A 62 19.75 -2.59 14.72
C LEU A 62 19.82 -2.20 13.23
N ILE A 63 20.04 -0.92 12.92
CA ILE A 63 20.10 -0.38 11.56
C ILE A 63 21.54 -0.49 11.07
N ASN A 64 21.79 -1.49 10.23
CA ASN A 64 23.02 -1.70 9.47
C ASN A 64 22.72 -1.69 7.97
N ARG A 65 23.75 -1.67 7.12
CA ARG A 65 23.65 -1.81 5.66
C ARG A 65 22.58 -2.80 5.17
N ASN A 66 22.51 -4.00 5.73
CA ASN A 66 21.52 -5.01 5.32
C ASN A 66 20.10 -4.63 5.73
N ALA A 67 19.92 -4.03 6.91
CA ALA A 67 18.64 -3.50 7.34
C ALA A 67 18.17 -2.35 6.43
N ILE A 68 19.08 -1.44 6.03
CA ILE A 68 18.77 -0.35 5.10
C ILE A 68 18.30 -0.91 3.76
N LYS A 69 19.05 -1.88 3.20
CA LYS A 69 18.65 -2.58 1.97
C LYS A 69 17.28 -3.26 2.10
N GLY A 70 17.03 -3.91 3.22
CA GLY A 70 15.74 -4.54 3.50
C GLY A 70 14.59 -3.54 3.52
N LEU A 71 14.76 -2.40 4.21
CA LEU A 71 13.77 -1.33 4.26
C LEU A 71 13.50 -0.72 2.88
N MET A 72 14.54 -0.49 2.08
CA MET A 72 14.37 -0.01 0.70
C MET A 72 13.60 -1.02 -0.17
N LEU A 73 13.89 -2.31 -0.02
CA LEU A 73 13.16 -3.36 -0.72
C LEU A 73 11.69 -3.41 -0.29
N ASP A 74 11.40 -3.33 1.01
CA ASP A 74 10.05 -3.33 1.54
C ASP A 74 9.22 -2.16 0.97
N MET A 75 9.80 -0.94 0.92
CA MET A 75 9.15 0.24 0.32
C MET A 75 8.89 0.05 -1.18
N PHE A 76 9.86 -0.48 -1.93
CA PHE A 76 9.71 -0.72 -3.36
C PHE A 76 8.63 -1.76 -3.66
N VAL A 77 8.60 -2.86 -2.90
CA VAL A 77 7.59 -3.92 -3.07
C VAL A 77 6.20 -3.43 -2.69
N ALA A 78 6.07 -2.67 -1.59
CA ALA A 78 4.78 -2.10 -1.17
C ALA A 78 4.18 -1.17 -2.24
N GLY A 79 5.01 -0.40 -2.95
CA GLY A 79 4.56 0.45 -4.06
C GLY A 79 3.92 -0.31 -5.23
N SER A 80 4.25 -1.59 -5.42
CA SER A 80 3.69 -2.40 -6.52
C SER A 80 2.20 -2.71 -6.37
N ASP A 81 1.68 -2.73 -5.13
CA ASP A 81 0.26 -2.97 -4.85
C ASP A 81 -0.63 -1.83 -5.35
N ILE A 82 -0.09 -0.60 -5.42
CA ILE A 82 -0.79 0.60 -5.93
C ILE A 82 -1.06 0.44 -7.43
N THR A 83 -0.10 -0.06 -8.20
CA THR A 83 -0.26 -0.31 -9.63
C THR A 83 -1.39 -1.32 -9.88
N THR A 84 -1.45 -2.39 -9.09
CA THR A 84 -2.52 -3.40 -9.18
C THR A 84 -3.89 -2.78 -8.88
N ALA A 85 -4.00 -1.94 -7.86
CA ALA A 85 -5.24 -1.24 -7.54
C ALA A 85 -5.67 -0.28 -8.66
N MET A 86 -4.71 0.41 -9.29
CA MET A 86 -4.96 1.30 -10.42
C MET A 86 -5.44 0.54 -11.65
N ASP A 87 -4.84 -0.61 -11.97
CA ASP A 87 -5.25 -1.46 -13.10
C ASP A 87 -6.69 -1.95 -12.94
N TRP A 88 -7.07 -2.38 -11.74
CA TRP A 88 -8.45 -2.78 -11.45
C TRP A 88 -9.42 -1.61 -11.52
N THR A 89 -9.05 -0.46 -10.95
CA THR A 89 -9.88 0.75 -10.98
C THR A 89 -10.15 1.17 -12.44
N MET A 90 -9.11 1.24 -13.26
CA MET A 90 -9.24 1.58 -14.69
C MET A 90 -10.07 0.53 -15.43
N SER A 91 -9.85 -0.76 -15.15
CA SER A 91 -10.65 -1.85 -15.73
C SER A 91 -12.14 -1.73 -15.41
N GLU A 92 -12.50 -1.38 -14.18
CA GLU A 92 -13.89 -1.18 -13.76
C GLU A 92 -14.50 0.07 -14.38
N VAL A 93 -13.76 1.18 -14.42
CA VAL A 93 -14.23 2.42 -15.06
C VAL A 93 -14.51 2.21 -16.54
N LEU A 94 -13.62 1.52 -17.27
CA LEU A 94 -13.81 1.24 -18.70
C LEU A 94 -14.99 0.31 -18.98
N LYS A 95 -15.28 -0.64 -18.07
CA LYS A 95 -16.44 -1.54 -18.18
C LYS A 95 -17.77 -0.86 -17.85
N HIS A 96 -17.75 0.28 -17.17
CA HIS A 96 -18.94 0.99 -16.72
C HIS A 96 -19.00 2.43 -17.28
N PRO A 97 -19.45 2.61 -18.55
CA PRO A 97 -19.46 3.92 -19.21
C PRO A 97 -20.19 5.03 -18.43
N THR A 98 -21.27 4.68 -17.72
CA THR A 98 -22.01 5.63 -16.87
C THR A 98 -21.16 6.13 -15.70
N VAL A 99 -20.37 5.24 -15.07
CA VAL A 99 -19.43 5.64 -14.02
C VAL A 99 -18.33 6.52 -14.59
N MET A 100 -17.76 6.12 -15.74
CA MET A 100 -16.73 6.91 -16.42
C MET A 100 -17.22 8.32 -16.76
N HIS A 101 -18.44 8.47 -17.27
CA HIS A 101 -19.02 9.77 -17.60
C HIS A 101 -19.13 10.67 -16.36
N LYS A 102 -19.73 10.16 -15.28
CA LYS A 102 -19.87 10.91 -14.02
C LYS A 102 -18.53 11.32 -13.44
N LEU A 103 -17.53 10.44 -13.50
CA LEU A 103 -16.19 10.74 -13.01
C LEU A 103 -15.52 11.84 -13.83
N GLN A 104 -15.63 11.77 -15.16
CA GLN A 104 -15.12 12.82 -16.04
C GLN A 104 -15.83 14.17 -15.82
N GLU A 105 -17.16 14.15 -15.59
CA GLU A 105 -17.92 15.36 -15.25
C GLU A 105 -17.46 15.97 -13.93
N GLU A 106 -17.27 15.16 -12.88
CA GLU A 106 -16.76 15.64 -11.59
C GLU A 106 -15.38 16.28 -11.75
N VAL A 107 -14.45 15.59 -12.41
CA VAL A 107 -13.08 16.09 -12.63
C VAL A 107 -13.11 17.40 -13.41
N ARG A 108 -13.87 17.50 -14.51
CA ARG A 108 -14.01 18.74 -15.29
C ARG A 108 -14.66 19.87 -14.48
N SER A 109 -15.62 19.54 -13.60
CA SER A 109 -16.29 20.52 -12.76
C SER A 109 -15.37 21.09 -11.67
N VAL A 110 -14.53 20.26 -11.05
CA VAL A 110 -13.63 20.68 -9.96
C VAL A 110 -12.40 21.39 -10.50
N VAL A 111 -11.76 20.82 -11.53
CA VAL A 111 -10.50 21.37 -12.08
C VAL A 111 -10.78 22.57 -12.98
N GLY A 112 -11.93 22.59 -13.67
CA GLY A 112 -12.30 23.64 -14.61
C GLY A 112 -11.38 23.68 -15.82
N ASN A 113 -10.83 24.85 -16.12
CA ASN A 113 -9.93 25.06 -17.26
C ASN A 113 -8.45 24.81 -16.94
N ARG A 114 -8.12 24.40 -15.71
CA ARG A 114 -6.74 24.10 -15.32
C ARG A 114 -6.30 22.76 -15.91
N THR A 115 -5.01 22.64 -16.19
CA THR A 115 -4.39 21.42 -16.71
C THR A 115 -3.78 20.54 -15.61
N GLN A 116 -3.67 21.07 -14.39
CA GLN A 116 -3.09 20.39 -13.23
C GLN A 116 -4.12 20.29 -12.10
N VAL A 117 -4.15 19.11 -11.47
CA VAL A 117 -4.95 18.80 -10.28
C VAL A 117 -4.11 19.12 -9.04
N THR A 118 -4.69 19.82 -8.08
CA THR A 118 -4.07 20.09 -6.77
C THR A 118 -4.62 19.16 -5.69
N GLU A 119 -3.97 19.11 -4.53
CA GLU A 119 -4.45 18.32 -3.39
C GLU A 119 -5.83 18.80 -2.89
N ASP A 120 -6.05 20.11 -2.87
CA ASP A 120 -7.35 20.71 -2.54
C ASP A 120 -8.47 20.23 -3.48
N ASP A 121 -8.16 20.05 -4.77
CA ASP A 121 -9.10 19.52 -5.75
C ASP A 121 -9.52 18.09 -5.41
N LEU A 122 -8.56 17.24 -5.02
CA LEU A 122 -8.84 15.87 -4.57
C LEU A 122 -9.75 15.86 -3.34
N GLY A 123 -9.66 16.87 -2.49
CA GLY A 123 -10.60 17.13 -1.40
C GLY A 123 -12.06 17.15 -1.85
N GLN A 124 -12.33 17.75 -3.02
CA GLN A 124 -13.67 17.99 -3.58
C GLN A 124 -14.20 16.81 -4.43
N MET A 125 -13.33 15.92 -4.92
CA MET A 125 -13.69 14.80 -5.81
C MET A 125 -14.28 13.60 -5.05
N ASN A 126 -15.53 13.75 -4.59
CA ASN A 126 -16.21 12.74 -3.77
C ASN A 126 -16.57 11.46 -4.55
N TYR A 127 -16.93 11.59 -5.82
CA TYR A 127 -17.25 10.46 -6.67
C TYR A 127 -15.99 9.68 -7.06
N LEU A 128 -14.85 10.35 -7.31
CA LEU A 128 -13.55 9.70 -7.45
C LEU A 128 -13.21 8.84 -6.22
N LYS A 129 -13.34 9.40 -5.01
CA LYS A 129 -13.14 8.65 -3.77
C LYS A 129 -14.06 7.44 -3.67
N ALA A 130 -15.32 7.58 -4.06
CA ALA A 130 -16.29 6.49 -4.07
C ALA A 130 -15.93 5.38 -5.09
N VAL A 131 -15.43 5.75 -6.26
CA VAL A 131 -14.93 4.82 -7.30
C VAL A 131 -13.73 4.04 -6.79
N ILE A 132 -12.77 4.71 -6.15
CA ILE A 132 -11.59 4.06 -5.56
C ILE A 132 -12.01 3.09 -4.45
N LYS A 133 -12.89 3.52 -3.53
CA LYS A 133 -13.42 2.66 -2.46
C LYS A 133 -14.10 1.41 -2.99
N GLU A 134 -14.95 1.55 -4.01
CA GLU A 134 -15.64 0.40 -4.62
C GLU A 134 -14.68 -0.52 -5.39
N SER A 135 -13.67 0.05 -6.05
CA SER A 135 -12.64 -0.72 -6.74
C SER A 135 -11.82 -1.54 -5.75
N LEU A 136 -11.39 -0.95 -4.62
CA LEU A 136 -10.66 -1.65 -3.56
C LEU A 136 -11.52 -2.68 -2.81
N ARG A 137 -12.83 -2.44 -2.66
CA ARG A 137 -13.77 -3.41 -2.09
C ARG A 137 -13.83 -4.66 -2.98
N LEU A 138 -14.05 -4.48 -4.28
CA LEU A 138 -14.18 -5.60 -5.20
C LEU A 138 -12.83 -6.25 -5.52
N HIS A 139 -11.77 -5.46 -5.65
CA HIS A 139 -10.46 -5.94 -6.10
C HIS A 139 -9.36 -5.51 -5.15
N PRO A 140 -9.34 -6.03 -3.91
CA PRO A 140 -8.23 -5.76 -2.99
C PRO A 140 -6.93 -6.35 -3.56
N SER A 141 -5.84 -5.56 -3.58
CA SER A 141 -4.53 -6.00 -4.10
C SER A 141 -3.98 -7.23 -3.37
N ILE A 142 -4.31 -7.37 -2.06
CA ILE A 142 -3.93 -8.52 -1.23
C ILE A 142 -5.19 -9.23 -0.69
N PRO A 143 -5.86 -10.09 -1.47
CA PRO A 143 -7.13 -10.74 -1.10
C PRO A 143 -7.15 -11.49 0.25
N LEU A 144 -6.01 -12.07 0.65
CA LEU A 144 -5.85 -12.87 1.87
C LEU A 144 -5.06 -12.16 2.97
N MET A 145 -4.70 -10.89 2.74
CA MET A 145 -3.83 -10.07 3.59
C MET A 145 -2.45 -10.69 3.86
N VAL A 146 -1.57 -9.91 4.48
CA VAL A 146 -0.28 -10.43 4.94
C VAL A 146 -0.50 -11.45 6.07
N PRO A 147 0.03 -12.68 5.97
CA PRO A 147 -0.16 -13.71 6.99
C PRO A 147 0.28 -13.25 8.38
N ARG A 148 -0.50 -13.61 9.40
CA ARG A 148 -0.18 -13.32 10.81
C ARG A 148 0.18 -14.59 11.55
N LYS A 149 1.12 -14.50 12.48
CA LYS A 149 1.45 -15.61 13.37
C LYS A 149 0.93 -15.31 14.77
N CYS A 150 0.22 -16.26 15.35
CA CYS A 150 -0.25 -16.16 16.72
C CYS A 150 0.94 -16.18 17.69
N MET A 151 1.00 -15.23 18.63
CA MET A 151 2.14 -15.05 19.54
C MET A 151 1.95 -15.74 20.89
N GLU A 152 0.72 -16.13 21.22
CA GLU A 152 0.32 -16.81 22.45
C GLU A 152 -0.94 -17.64 22.17
N ASP A 153 -1.26 -18.60 23.03
CA ASP A 153 -2.53 -19.33 22.93
C ASP A 153 -3.69 -18.36 23.18
N ILE A 154 -4.64 -18.28 22.24
CA ILE A 154 -5.76 -17.35 22.31
C ILE A 154 -7.06 -18.00 21.88
N LYS A 155 -8.16 -17.63 22.55
CA LYS A 155 -9.51 -17.99 22.13
C LYS A 155 -10.11 -16.87 21.27
N VAL A 156 -10.54 -17.21 20.05
CA VAL A 156 -11.27 -16.31 19.14
C VAL A 156 -12.65 -16.89 18.90
N LYS A 157 -13.69 -16.19 19.40
CA LYS A 157 -15.05 -16.74 19.53
C LYS A 157 -14.99 -18.06 20.32
N ASP A 158 -15.45 -19.15 19.72
CA ASP A 158 -15.47 -20.48 20.34
C ASP A 158 -14.27 -21.36 19.93
N TYR A 159 -13.29 -20.79 19.22
CA TYR A 159 -12.12 -21.52 18.72
C TYR A 159 -10.88 -21.22 19.53
N ASP A 160 -10.19 -22.27 19.97
CA ASP A 160 -8.86 -22.19 20.57
C ASP A 160 -7.78 -22.20 19.47
N ILE A 161 -6.98 -21.14 19.42
CA ILE A 161 -5.90 -20.95 18.45
C ILE A 161 -4.58 -21.06 19.20
N ALA A 162 -3.80 -22.09 18.89
CA ALA A 162 -2.49 -22.31 19.50
C ALA A 162 -1.46 -21.28 19.01
N VAL A 163 -0.51 -20.96 19.89
CA VAL A 163 0.69 -20.18 19.57
C VAL A 163 1.39 -20.75 18.34
N GLY A 164 1.85 -19.84 17.49
CA GLY A 164 2.54 -20.19 16.25
C GLY A 164 1.64 -20.51 15.06
N THR A 165 0.32 -20.60 15.25
CA THR A 165 -0.65 -20.76 14.16
C THR A 165 -0.56 -19.58 13.20
N VAL A 166 -0.51 -19.86 11.89
CA VAL A 166 -0.57 -18.83 10.84
C VAL A 166 -2.03 -18.57 10.48
N VAL A 167 -2.45 -17.32 10.56
CA VAL A 167 -3.80 -16.84 10.30
C VAL A 167 -3.79 -15.97 9.04
N LEU A 168 -4.72 -16.25 8.13
CA LEU A 168 -5.00 -15.46 6.94
C LEU A 168 -6.36 -14.77 7.10
N VAL A 169 -6.45 -13.51 6.70
CA VAL A 169 -7.71 -12.76 6.74
C VAL A 169 -8.22 -12.63 5.32
N ASN A 170 -9.35 -13.27 5.02
CA ASN A 170 -9.92 -13.25 3.68
C ASN A 170 -10.70 -11.95 3.43
N ALA A 171 -9.98 -10.85 3.18
CA ALA A 171 -10.54 -9.55 2.86
C ALA A 171 -11.46 -9.61 1.64
N TRP A 172 -11.11 -10.43 0.64
CA TRP A 172 -11.93 -10.62 -0.57
C TRP A 172 -13.32 -11.16 -0.27
N ALA A 173 -13.43 -12.12 0.65
CA ALA A 173 -14.71 -12.69 1.07
C ALA A 173 -15.51 -11.70 1.92
N ILE A 174 -14.87 -11.02 2.87
CA ILE A 174 -15.51 -10.00 3.73
C ILE A 174 -16.11 -8.89 2.86
N ALA A 175 -15.35 -8.41 1.87
CA ALA A 175 -15.79 -7.35 0.98
C ALA A 175 -16.94 -7.75 0.04
N ARG A 176 -17.29 -9.05 -0.04
CA ARG A 176 -18.39 -9.61 -0.83
C ARG A 176 -19.51 -10.21 0.02
N ASP A 177 -19.43 -10.07 1.34
CA ASP A 177 -20.46 -10.57 2.24
C ASP A 177 -21.78 -9.80 2.01
N PRO A 178 -22.89 -10.48 1.67
CA PRO A 178 -24.19 -9.83 1.49
C PRO A 178 -24.77 -9.24 2.78
N SER A 179 -24.24 -9.58 3.96
CA SER A 179 -24.72 -9.03 5.24
C SER A 179 -24.49 -7.51 5.35
N PRO A 180 -23.26 -6.99 5.17
CA PRO A 180 -23.02 -5.53 5.11
C PRO A 180 -23.22 -4.91 3.72
N TRP A 181 -23.20 -5.69 2.64
CA TRP A 181 -23.20 -5.15 1.26
C TRP A 181 -24.43 -5.56 0.45
N ASP A 182 -25.30 -4.58 0.13
CA ASP A 182 -26.34 -4.79 -0.89
C ASP A 182 -25.73 -5.02 -2.27
N GLN A 183 -26.22 -6.05 -2.98
CA GLN A 183 -25.71 -6.45 -4.30
C GLN A 183 -24.17 -6.50 -4.32
N PRO A 184 -23.55 -7.38 -3.52
CA PRO A 184 -22.12 -7.31 -3.18
C PRO A 184 -21.20 -7.54 -4.38
N LEU A 185 -21.69 -8.17 -5.45
CA LEU A 185 -20.92 -8.48 -6.65
C LEU A 185 -20.99 -7.38 -7.72
N LEU A 186 -21.88 -6.39 -7.56
CA LEU A 186 -22.00 -5.29 -8.52
C LEU A 186 -21.04 -4.16 -8.15
N PHE A 187 -20.37 -3.63 -9.17
CA PHE A 187 -19.59 -2.40 -9.08
C PHE A 187 -20.54 -1.20 -9.04
N LYS A 188 -20.76 -0.65 -7.84
CA LYS A 188 -21.70 0.45 -7.57
C LYS A 188 -21.04 1.50 -6.66
N PRO A 189 -20.22 2.41 -7.20
CA PRO A 189 -19.57 3.48 -6.45
C PRO A 189 -20.54 4.30 -5.60
N GLU A 190 -21.79 4.48 -6.05
CA GLU A 190 -22.81 5.25 -5.36
C GLU A 190 -23.06 4.82 -3.91
N ARG A 191 -22.73 3.57 -3.54
CA ARG A 191 -22.83 3.09 -2.16
C ARG A 191 -21.96 3.89 -1.18
N PHE A 192 -20.89 4.52 -1.66
CA PHE A 192 -19.97 5.29 -0.83
C PHE A 192 -20.26 6.79 -0.78
N LEU A 193 -21.18 7.33 -1.58
CA LEU A 193 -21.45 8.78 -1.63
C LEU A 193 -22.13 9.33 -0.37
N ARG A 194 -22.81 8.48 0.40
CA ARG A 194 -23.46 8.84 1.68
C ARG A 194 -23.08 7.88 2.80
N SER A 195 -21.96 7.20 2.63
CA SER A 195 -21.46 6.24 3.61
C SER A 195 -20.34 6.87 4.42
N SER A 196 -20.34 6.60 5.73
CA SER A 196 -19.22 6.91 6.61
C SER A 196 -18.09 5.87 6.53
N ILE A 197 -18.31 4.75 5.82
CA ILE A 197 -17.35 3.65 5.71
C ILE A 197 -16.06 4.14 5.09
N ASP A 198 -14.94 3.85 5.75
CA ASP A 198 -13.61 4.20 5.31
C ASP A 198 -12.63 3.04 5.46
N PHE A 199 -11.62 3.01 4.58
CA PHE A 199 -10.61 1.96 4.58
C PHE A 199 -9.47 2.22 5.59
N LYS A 200 -9.62 3.18 6.51
CA LYS A 200 -8.65 3.54 7.56
C LYS A 200 -8.54 2.49 8.68
N GLY A 201 -9.17 1.33 8.52
CA GLY A 201 -9.09 0.22 9.48
C GLY A 201 -9.99 0.39 10.72
N HIS A 202 -11.03 1.22 10.64
CA HIS A 202 -12.08 1.35 11.64
C HIS A 202 -13.35 0.58 11.25
N ASP A 203 -13.65 0.48 9.96
CA ASP A 203 -14.81 -0.22 9.40
C ASP A 203 -14.37 -1.57 8.83
N PHE A 204 -14.76 -2.66 9.50
CA PHE A 204 -14.23 -4.00 9.20
C PHE A 204 -14.82 -4.62 7.93
N GLU A 205 -15.92 -4.08 7.40
CA GLU A 205 -16.48 -4.46 6.11
C GLU A 205 -15.60 -4.03 4.92
N LEU A 206 -14.71 -3.04 5.10
CA LEU A 206 -13.80 -2.53 4.07
C LEU A 206 -12.37 -2.43 4.60
N ILE A 207 -11.59 -3.50 4.44
CA ILE A 207 -10.21 -3.60 4.97
C ILE A 207 -9.14 -3.88 3.90
N PRO A 208 -9.10 -3.15 2.77
CA PRO A 208 -8.10 -3.39 1.72
C PRO A 208 -6.66 -3.17 2.20
N PHE A 209 -6.47 -2.37 3.25
CA PHE A 209 -5.17 -2.05 3.85
C PHE A 209 -4.99 -2.65 5.26
N GLY A 210 -5.91 -3.52 5.68
CA GLY A 210 -5.90 -4.12 7.00
C GLY A 210 -6.41 -3.15 8.06
N ALA A 211 -6.09 -3.45 9.31
CA ALA A 211 -6.58 -2.67 10.44
C ALA A 211 -5.64 -2.78 11.64
N ARG A 212 -5.80 -1.83 12.58
CA ARG A 212 -5.13 -1.83 13.91
C ARG A 212 -3.60 -1.82 13.79
N ARG A 213 -2.91 -2.39 14.79
CA ARG A 213 -1.44 -2.32 15.02
C ARG A 213 -0.56 -2.71 13.83
N ARG A 214 -1.12 -3.38 12.82
CA ARG A 214 -0.40 -3.85 11.65
C ARG A 214 -1.16 -3.55 10.35
N GLY A 215 -1.99 -2.50 10.34
CA GLY A 215 -2.49 -1.94 9.09
C GLY A 215 -1.35 -1.42 8.21
N CYS A 216 -1.66 -1.09 6.96
CA CYS A 216 -0.74 -0.36 6.08
C CYS A 216 -0.23 0.91 6.78
N LEU A 217 1.03 1.27 6.52
CA LEU A 217 1.68 2.43 7.11
C LEU A 217 1.30 3.73 6.39
N GLU A 218 1.07 3.64 5.08
CA GLU A 218 0.57 4.68 4.18
C GLU A 218 -0.96 4.60 4.07
#